data_AF-A0A0J7K4A5-F1
#
_entry.id   AF-A0A0J7K4A5-F1
#
_cell.length_a   1.000
_cell.length_b   1.000
_cell.length_c   1.000
_cell.angle_alpha   90.00
_cell.angle_beta   90.00
_cell.angle_gamma   90.00
#
_symmetry.space_group_name_H-M   'P 1'
#
loop_
_entity.id
_entity.type
_entity.pdbx_description
1 polymer ?
#
loop_
_entity_poly.entity_id
_entity_poly.type
_entity_poly.pdbx_seq_one_letter_code
_entity_poly.pdbx_strand_id
1 'polypeptide(L)'
;MNFQNVNPLNVRINAISGNLLPLTSNDSQFPITLKIYSAFVWLIEVIQAIVIIPGFILMREKALENTTVTCVLTIEVFFMVSRIHAQRKLVNQLIQKLNDILHFADETMKSVVTSTLKPMENPLKFYWLSGWLGVFVWSLTPFLLIFKRVSFFYEDYRMPAIFSKQPFSTDIFLMGNVFMLMVISAFGAKEYEYVRMPWDHLR
;
A
#
# COMPACT_ATOMS: atom_id res chain seq x y z
N MET A 1 -14.95 17.77 -16.85
CA MET A 1 -14.05 16.60 -16.71
C MET A 1 -13.70 16.53 -15.23
N ASN A 2 -13.95 15.40 -14.56
CA ASN A 2 -13.91 15.32 -13.09
C ASN A 2 -12.93 14.20 -12.67
N PHE A 3 -12.21 14.33 -11.54
CA PHE A 3 -11.17 13.39 -11.08
C PHE A 3 -11.49 11.90 -11.29
N GLN A 4 -12.74 11.50 -11.06
CA GLN A 4 -13.20 10.11 -11.17
C GLN A 4 -13.21 9.54 -12.61
N ASN A 5 -13.51 10.37 -13.62
CA ASN A 5 -13.66 9.92 -15.01
C ASN A 5 -12.34 9.89 -15.79
N VAL A 6 -11.29 10.56 -15.29
CA VAL A 6 -10.00 10.69 -15.99
C VAL A 6 -9.09 9.49 -15.75
N ASN A 7 -9.23 8.82 -14.60
CA ASN A 7 -8.35 7.71 -14.25
C ASN A 7 -9.07 6.55 -13.53
N PRO A 8 -9.69 5.62 -14.29
CA PRO A 8 -10.38 4.47 -13.72
C PRO A 8 -9.45 3.51 -12.98
N LEU A 9 -8.14 3.54 -13.25
CA LEU A 9 -7.16 2.73 -12.51
C LEU A 9 -6.99 3.22 -11.07
N ASN A 10 -7.00 4.54 -10.83
CA ASN A 10 -6.92 5.07 -9.47
C ASN A 10 -8.15 4.69 -8.64
N VAL A 11 -9.33 4.75 -9.24
CA VAL A 11 -10.58 4.35 -8.59
C VAL A 11 -10.55 2.87 -8.22
N ARG A 12 -10.04 2.01 -9.11
CA ARG A 12 -9.89 0.57 -8.84
C ARG A 12 -8.83 0.29 -7.77
N ILE A 13 -7.71 1.00 -7.78
CA ILE A 13 -6.62 0.78 -6.83
C ILE A 13 -7.00 1.30 -5.43
N ASN A 14 -7.70 2.44 -5.32
CA ASN A 14 -8.30 2.92 -4.06
C ASN A 14 -9.32 1.93 -3.47
N ALA A 15 -10.09 1.27 -4.34
CA ALA A 15 -11.01 0.21 -3.93
C ALA A 15 -10.27 -1.05 -3.45
N ILE A 16 -9.20 -1.47 -4.14
CA ILE A 16 -8.38 -2.64 -3.80
C ILE A 16 -7.54 -2.39 -2.53
N SER A 17 -7.02 -1.18 -2.35
CA SER A 17 -6.20 -0.80 -1.20
C SER A 17 -7.03 -0.66 0.10
N GLY A 18 -8.36 -0.52 -0.03
CA GLY A 18 -9.25 -0.31 1.11
C GLY A 18 -9.05 1.06 1.78
N ASN A 19 -8.38 2.03 1.13
CA ASN A 19 -8.15 3.36 1.70
C ASN A 19 -9.38 4.27 1.67
N LEU A 20 -10.24 4.10 0.67
CA LEU A 20 -11.44 4.91 0.45
C LEU A 20 -11.16 6.42 0.44
N LEU A 21 -10.04 6.83 -0.14
CA LEU A 21 -9.69 8.24 -0.20
C LEU A 21 -10.77 9.01 -0.97
N PRO A 22 -11.18 10.20 -0.48
CA PRO A 22 -12.21 10.99 -1.12
C PRO A 22 -11.70 11.52 -2.47
N LEU A 23 -12.15 10.90 -3.56
CA LEU A 23 -11.83 11.30 -4.94
C LEU A 23 -12.78 12.41 -5.45
N THR A 24 -13.80 12.76 -4.67
CA THR A 24 -14.78 13.80 -4.99
C THR A 24 -15.15 14.60 -3.74
N SER A 25 -15.71 15.80 -3.92
CA SER A 25 -16.11 16.71 -2.83
C SER A 25 -17.34 16.25 -2.03
N ASN A 26 -18.01 15.19 -2.47
CA ASN A 26 -19.16 14.60 -1.77
C ASN A 26 -18.75 13.26 -1.15
N ASP A 27 -18.65 13.24 0.19
CA ASP A 27 -18.22 12.09 1.02
C ASP A 27 -19.12 10.82 0.91
N SER A 28 -20.11 10.77 0.01
CA SER A 28 -21.19 9.76 -0.01
C SER A 28 -21.10 8.69 -1.12
N GLN A 29 -20.05 8.63 -1.94
CA GLN A 29 -20.07 7.79 -3.16
C GLN A 29 -19.61 6.32 -3.02
N PHE A 30 -19.01 5.90 -1.91
CA PHE A 30 -18.55 4.51 -1.79
C PHE A 30 -19.67 3.57 -1.32
N PRO A 31 -19.91 2.43 -2.02
CA PRO A 31 -20.93 1.47 -1.63
C PRO A 31 -20.59 0.86 -0.25
N ILE A 32 -21.62 0.49 0.52
CA ILE A 32 -21.48 -0.06 1.87
C ILE A 32 -20.54 -1.28 1.88
N THR A 33 -20.62 -2.13 0.86
CA THR A 33 -19.73 -3.29 0.69
C THR A 33 -18.24 -2.91 0.67
N LEU A 34 -17.90 -1.79 0.02
CA LEU A 34 -16.52 -1.31 -0.04
C LEU A 34 -16.05 -0.73 1.30
N LYS A 35 -16.97 -0.15 2.08
CA LYS A 35 -16.70 0.31 3.46
C LYS A 35 -16.43 -0.85 4.40
N ILE A 36 -17.21 -1.94 4.29
CA ILE A 36 -16.99 -3.17 5.05
C ILE A 36 -15.64 -3.80 4.67
N TYR A 37 -15.35 -3.90 3.37
CA TYR A 37 -14.06 -4.40 2.88
C TYR A 37 -12.88 -3.56 3.39
N SER A 38 -12.98 -2.23 3.29
CA SER A 38 -11.98 -1.30 3.82
C SER A 38 -11.74 -1.51 5.31
N ALA A 39 -12.80 -1.59 6.12
CA ALA A 39 -12.67 -1.85 7.56
C ALA A 39 -11.97 -3.20 7.83
N PHE A 40 -12.25 -4.22 7.03
CA PHE A 40 -11.62 -5.53 7.13
C PHE A 40 -10.12 -5.48 6.79
N VAL A 41 -9.74 -4.80 5.71
CA VAL A 41 -8.32 -4.61 5.32
C VAL A 41 -7.55 -3.84 6.40
N TRP A 42 -8.12 -2.75 6.91
CA TRP A 42 -7.52 -1.98 8.01
C TRP A 42 -7.36 -2.81 9.29
N LEU A 43 -8.34 -3.66 9.62
CA LEU A 43 -8.26 -4.54 10.78
C LEU A 43 -7.13 -5.57 10.64
N ILE A 44 -6.94 -6.14 9.45
CA ILE A 44 -5.82 -7.04 9.15
C ILE A 44 -4.47 -6.34 9.35
N GLU A 45 -4.33 -5.12 8.85
CA GLU A 45 -3.09 -4.34 8.99
C GLU A 45 -2.79 -3.97 10.45
N VAL A 46 -3.81 -3.62 11.23
CA VAL A 46 -3.65 -3.36 12.68
C VAL A 46 -3.21 -4.62 13.41
N ILE A 47 -3.84 -5.76 13.13
CA ILE A 47 -3.42 -7.06 13.70
C ILE A 47 -1.97 -7.35 13.34
N GLN A 48 -1.59 -7.14 12.08
CA GLN A 48 -0.23 -7.38 11.64
C GLN A 48 0.77 -6.45 12.34
N ALA A 49 0.46 -5.16 12.46
CA ALA A 49 1.29 -4.19 13.18
C ALA A 49 1.50 -4.61 14.65
N ILE A 50 0.45 -5.13 15.30
CA ILE A 50 0.53 -5.64 16.68
C ILE A 50 1.42 -6.89 16.75
N VAL A 51 1.31 -7.81 15.80
CA VAL A 51 2.06 -9.09 15.79
C VAL A 51 3.55 -8.91 15.45
N ILE A 52 3.91 -7.87 14.68
CA ILE A 52 5.30 -7.52 14.37
C ILE A 52 6.09 -7.17 15.64
N ILE A 53 5.49 -6.45 16.59
CA ILE A 53 6.15 -5.99 17.83
C ILE A 53 6.72 -7.15 18.68
N PRO A 54 5.93 -8.17 19.09
CA PRO A 54 6.46 -9.31 19.83
C PRO A 54 7.36 -10.19 18.96
N GLY A 55 7.10 -10.29 17.65
CA GLY A 55 7.97 -11.00 16.72
C GLY A 55 9.38 -10.39 16.68
N PHE A 56 9.49 -9.06 16.75
CA PHE A 56 10.77 -8.34 16.85
C PHE A 56 11.51 -8.67 18.15
N ILE A 57 10.81 -8.68 19.29
CA ILE A 57 11.43 -8.92 20.61
C ILE A 57 11.99 -10.35 20.73
N LEU A 58 11.32 -11.34 20.13
CA LEU A 58 11.73 -12.75 20.20
C LEU A 58 12.85 -13.11 19.21
N MET A 59 13.00 -12.37 18.12
CA MET A 59 13.99 -12.65 17.07
C MET A 59 15.32 -11.94 17.35
N ARG A 60 16.15 -12.60 18.16
CA ARG A 60 17.29 -11.94 18.84
C ARG A 60 18.48 -11.56 17.95
N GLU A 61 18.78 -12.27 16.85
CA GLU A 61 19.98 -11.97 16.02
C GLU A 61 19.84 -12.21 14.50
N LYS A 62 19.44 -13.41 14.03
CA LYS A 62 19.40 -13.73 12.57
C LYS A 62 18.23 -13.10 11.80
N ALA A 63 17.19 -12.65 12.49
CA ALA A 63 16.02 -12.09 11.84
C ALA A 63 16.01 -10.56 11.80
N LEU A 64 16.99 -9.88 12.42
CA LEU A 64 17.03 -8.42 12.48
C LEU A 64 17.14 -7.78 11.08
N GLU A 65 17.97 -8.37 10.21
CA GLU A 65 18.17 -7.90 8.83
C GLU A 65 16.88 -8.01 8.01
N ASN A 66 16.20 -9.15 8.10
CA ASN A 66 14.93 -9.38 7.39
C ASN A 66 13.80 -8.53 7.96
N THR A 67 13.80 -8.33 9.28
CA THR A 67 12.78 -7.53 9.97
C THR A 67 12.90 -6.05 9.66
N THR A 68 14.12 -5.56 9.38
CA THR A 68 14.35 -4.13 9.08
C THR A 68 13.55 -3.68 7.85
N VAL A 69 13.55 -4.48 6.77
CA VAL A 69 12.79 -4.18 5.55
C VAL A 69 11.30 -4.05 5.86
N THR A 70 10.75 -5.00 6.61
CA THR A 70 9.35 -4.93 7.06
C THR A 70 9.06 -3.69 7.88
N CYS A 71 9.89 -3.39 8.89
CA CYS A 71 9.66 -2.24 9.77
C CYS A 71 9.66 -0.92 8.99
N VAL A 72 10.61 -0.75 8.06
CA VAL A 72 10.67 0.44 7.21
C VAL A 72 9.40 0.57 6.36
N LEU A 73 8.97 -0.50 5.69
CA LEU A 73 7.74 -0.50 4.88
C LEU A 73 6.50 -0.18 5.71
N THR A 74 6.37 -0.79 6.89
CA THR A 74 5.27 -0.53 7.80
C THR A 74 5.27 0.94 8.24
N ILE A 75 6.40 1.48 8.71
CA ILE A 75 6.51 2.88 9.14
C ILE A 75 6.20 3.84 7.98
N GLU A 76 6.71 3.58 6.77
CA GLU A 76 6.48 4.41 5.60
C GLU A 76 4.99 4.51 5.25
N VAL A 77 4.30 3.37 5.17
CA VAL A 77 2.86 3.35 4.89
C VAL A 77 2.07 4.05 6.01
N PHE A 78 2.33 3.75 7.28
CA PHE A 78 1.64 4.40 8.40
C PHE A 78 1.90 5.91 8.43
N PHE A 79 3.11 6.36 8.12
CA PHE A 79 3.45 7.77 8.06
C PHE A 79 2.72 8.48 6.91
N MET A 80 2.69 7.89 5.71
CA MET A 80 1.95 8.45 4.56
C MET A 80 0.46 8.56 4.86
N VAL A 81 -0.16 7.48 5.35
CA VAL A 81 -1.59 7.46 5.76
C VAL A 81 -1.86 8.57 6.78
N SER A 82 -1.07 8.61 7.85
CA SER A 82 -1.27 9.55 8.96
C SER A 82 -1.16 10.99 8.48
N ARG A 83 -0.18 11.28 7.63
CA ARG A 83 0.01 12.61 7.05
C ARG A 83 -1.16 13.03 6.18
N ILE A 84 -1.67 12.13 5.33
CA ILE A 84 -2.79 12.42 4.45
C ILE A 84 -4.09 12.60 5.23
N HIS A 85 -4.32 11.81 6.28
CA HIS A 85 -5.46 12.02 7.17
C HIS A 85 -5.35 13.31 7.97
N ALA A 86 -4.18 13.63 8.53
CA ALA A 86 -3.95 14.90 9.22
C ALA A 86 -4.13 16.12 8.30
N GLN A 87 -3.73 15.99 7.03
CA GLN A 87 -3.85 17.03 6.01
C GLN A 87 -5.07 16.87 5.10
N ARG A 88 -6.07 16.05 5.47
CA ARG A 88 -7.21 15.70 4.61
C ARG A 88 -7.93 16.93 4.07
N LYS A 89 -8.08 17.97 4.90
CA LYS A 89 -8.70 19.25 4.47
C LYS A 89 -7.90 19.92 3.36
N LEU A 90 -6.57 19.95 3.45
CA LEU A 90 -5.70 20.54 2.44
C LEU A 90 -5.69 19.72 1.15
N VAL A 91 -5.66 18.38 1.27
CA VAL A 91 -5.75 17.48 0.12
C VAL A 91 -7.08 17.66 -0.61
N ASN A 92 -8.20 17.71 0.12
CA ASN A 92 -9.51 17.96 -0.46
C ASN A 92 -9.58 19.34 -1.14
N GLN A 93 -9.01 20.37 -0.51
CA GLN A 93 -8.95 21.72 -1.11
C GLN A 93 -8.06 21.77 -2.36
N LEU A 94 -6.96 21.02 -2.37
CA LEU A 94 -6.09 20.91 -3.55
C LEU A 94 -6.82 20.23 -4.70
N ILE A 95 -7.49 19.11 -4.44
CA ILE A 95 -8.32 18.39 -5.42
C ILE A 95 -9.44 19.30 -5.95
N GLN A 96 -10.13 20.03 -5.06
CA GLN A 96 -11.17 20.99 -5.46
C GLN A 96 -10.61 22.10 -6.35
N LYS A 97 -9.52 22.76 -5.95
CA LYS A 97 -8.89 23.81 -6.75
C LYS A 97 -8.40 23.30 -8.10
N LEU A 98 -7.84 22.08 -8.15
CA LEU A 98 -7.43 21.45 -9.39
C LEU A 98 -8.63 21.18 -10.31
N ASN A 99 -9.75 20.68 -9.76
CA ASN A 99 -11.01 20.51 -10.51
C ASN A 99 -11.55 21.84 -11.04
N ASP A 100 -11.56 22.88 -10.22
CA ASP A 100 -12.06 24.20 -10.60
C ASP A 100 -11.19 24.79 -11.71
N ILE A 101 -9.86 24.69 -11.58
CA ILE A 101 -8.93 25.08 -12.65
C ILE A 101 -9.23 24.26 -13.91
N LEU A 102 -9.37 22.94 -13.82
CA LEU A 102 -9.67 22.10 -14.99
C LEU A 102 -11.03 22.42 -15.64
N HIS A 103 -12.00 22.90 -14.86
CA HIS A 103 -13.34 23.24 -15.31
C HIS A 103 -13.40 24.60 -16.01
N PHE A 104 -12.55 25.54 -15.59
CA PHE A 104 -12.53 26.93 -16.09
C PHE A 104 -11.27 27.28 -16.90
N ALA A 105 -10.35 26.33 -17.11
CA ALA A 105 -9.09 26.56 -17.82
C ALA A 105 -9.26 26.59 -19.35
N ASP A 106 -8.71 27.63 -19.96
CA ASP A 106 -8.37 27.63 -21.38
C ASP A 106 -7.31 26.54 -21.69
N GLU A 107 -7.28 26.08 -22.95
CA GLU A 107 -6.35 25.05 -23.44
C GLU A 107 -4.88 25.31 -23.08
N THR A 108 -4.48 26.59 -22.98
CA THR A 108 -3.15 27.01 -22.53
C THR A 108 -2.87 26.65 -21.07
N MET A 109 -3.80 26.90 -20.16
CA MET A 109 -3.64 26.53 -18.74
C MET A 109 -3.62 25.00 -18.59
N LYS A 110 -4.48 24.28 -19.33
CA LYS A 110 -4.45 22.81 -19.38
C LYS A 110 -3.08 22.30 -19.85
N SER A 111 -2.52 22.90 -20.89
CA SER A 111 -1.20 22.53 -21.42
C SER A 111 -0.07 22.80 -20.42
N VAL A 112 -0.09 23.93 -19.70
CA VAL A 112 0.96 24.30 -18.72
C VAL A 112 0.96 23.37 -17.52
N VAL A 113 -0.21 23.10 -16.94
CA VAL A 113 -0.30 22.15 -15.82
C VAL A 113 0.16 20.77 -16.32
N THR A 114 -0.23 20.38 -17.54
CA THR A 114 0.15 19.10 -18.12
C THR A 114 1.65 18.98 -18.35
N SER A 115 2.28 19.98 -18.95
CA SER A 115 3.72 19.99 -19.19
C SER A 115 4.52 20.02 -17.90
N THR A 116 3.98 20.59 -16.83
CA THR A 116 4.67 20.69 -15.54
C THR A 116 4.68 19.35 -14.82
N LEU A 117 3.57 18.60 -14.83
CA LEU A 117 3.53 17.35 -14.07
C LEU A 117 3.81 16.07 -14.89
N LYS A 118 3.72 16.12 -16.24
CA LYS A 118 4.09 14.98 -17.11
C LYS A 118 5.53 14.46 -16.88
N PRO A 119 6.55 15.30 -16.62
CA PRO A 119 7.89 14.81 -16.29
C PRO A 119 7.97 14.01 -14.98
N MET A 120 7.03 14.21 -14.06
CA MET A 120 7.00 13.52 -12.77
C MET A 120 6.38 12.11 -12.85
N GLU A 121 5.63 11.81 -13.91
CA GLU A 121 4.97 10.51 -14.12
C GLU A 121 5.98 9.35 -14.20
N ASN A 122 7.02 9.49 -15.03
CA ASN A 122 7.98 8.41 -15.28
C ASN A 122 8.84 8.08 -14.06
N PRO A 123 9.45 9.06 -13.35
CA PRO A 123 10.20 8.79 -12.12
C PRO A 123 9.36 8.14 -11.03
N LEU A 124 8.12 8.61 -10.81
CA LEU A 124 7.23 8.05 -9.79
C LEU A 124 6.79 6.63 -10.14
N LYS A 125 6.51 6.36 -11.43
CA LYS A 125 6.24 4.99 -11.90
C LYS A 125 7.42 4.06 -11.68
N PHE A 126 8.62 4.54 -12.01
CA PHE A 126 9.82 3.74 -11.83
C PHE A 126 10.10 3.45 -10.36
N TYR A 127 10.01 4.48 -9.48
CA TYR A 127 10.13 4.32 -8.03
C TYR A 127 9.15 3.26 -7.52
N TRP A 128 7.87 3.43 -7.86
CA TRP A 128 6.81 2.51 -7.45
C TRP A 128 7.05 1.08 -7.94
N LEU A 129 7.26 0.90 -9.25
CA LEU A 129 7.41 -0.42 -9.86
C LEU A 129 8.67 -1.13 -9.35
N SER A 130 9.79 -0.42 -9.23
CA SER A 130 11.05 -1.01 -8.77
C SER A 130 11.01 -1.38 -7.29
N GLY A 131 10.44 -0.51 -6.44
CA GLY A 131 10.24 -0.79 -5.03
C GLY A 131 9.30 -1.98 -4.81
N TRP A 132 8.12 -1.95 -5.44
CA TRP A 132 7.15 -3.03 -5.31
C TRP A 132 7.67 -4.37 -5.82
N LEU A 133 8.33 -4.38 -6.99
CA LEU A 133 8.90 -5.61 -7.56
C LEU A 133 10.00 -6.18 -6.64
N GLY A 134 10.83 -5.31 -6.05
CA GLY A 134 11.86 -5.72 -5.10
C GLY A 134 11.27 -6.40 -3.85
N VAL A 135 10.28 -5.77 -3.23
CA VAL A 135 9.59 -6.33 -2.05
C VAL A 135 8.85 -7.63 -2.42
N PHE A 136 8.22 -7.67 -3.59
CA PHE A 136 7.53 -8.86 -4.09
C PHE A 136 8.49 -10.04 -4.25
N VAL A 137 9.60 -9.87 -4.96
CA VAL A 137 10.61 -10.93 -5.12
C VAL A 137 11.20 -11.34 -3.77
N TRP A 138 11.49 -10.39 -2.88
CA TRP A 138 12.00 -10.67 -1.54
C TRP A 138 11.02 -11.53 -0.72
N SER A 139 9.72 -11.24 -0.81
CA SER A 139 8.65 -11.98 -0.12
C SER A 139 8.40 -13.39 -0.66
N LEU A 140 8.84 -13.69 -1.89
CA LEU A 140 8.75 -15.04 -2.46
C LEU A 140 9.89 -15.98 -2.01
N THR A 141 10.97 -15.44 -1.44
CA THR A 141 12.14 -16.25 -1.02
C THR A 141 11.83 -17.38 -0.01
N PRO A 142 10.91 -17.24 0.98
CA PRO A 142 10.60 -18.31 1.94
C PRO A 142 9.99 -19.56 1.28
N PHE A 143 9.29 -19.41 0.15
CA PHE A 143 8.68 -20.56 -0.55
C PHE A 143 9.72 -21.57 -1.03
N LEU A 144 10.96 -21.13 -1.28
CA LEU A 144 12.06 -22.02 -1.62
C LEU A 144 12.46 -22.96 -0.47
N LEU A 145 12.17 -22.58 0.79
CA LEU A 145 12.47 -23.40 1.97
C LEU A 145 11.53 -24.61 2.09
N ILE A 146 10.33 -24.53 1.49
CA ILE A 146 9.34 -25.61 1.47
C ILE A 146 9.90 -26.86 0.80
N PHE A 147 10.73 -26.70 -0.23
CA PHE A 147 11.36 -27.81 -0.93
C PHE A 147 12.50 -28.46 -0.16
N LYS A 148 12.99 -27.83 0.93
CA LYS A 148 14.20 -28.25 1.66
C LYS A 148 13.90 -28.82 3.04
N ARG A 149 12.77 -28.45 3.67
CA ARG A 149 12.47 -28.76 5.07
C ARG A 149 10.99 -29.08 5.26
N VAL A 150 10.68 -29.85 6.30
CA VAL A 150 9.31 -30.24 6.70
C VAL A 150 8.89 -29.67 8.06
N SER A 151 9.81 -28.97 8.73
CA SER A 151 9.58 -28.31 10.02
C SER A 151 10.25 -26.94 9.99
N PHE A 152 9.53 -25.94 10.49
CA PHE A 152 9.90 -24.54 10.38
C PHE A 152 9.83 -23.83 11.73
N PHE A 153 10.64 -22.79 11.85
CA PHE A 153 10.71 -21.91 13.00
C PHE A 153 10.35 -20.48 12.57
N TYR A 154 10.18 -19.57 13.52
CA TYR A 154 9.79 -18.19 13.24
C TYR A 154 10.86 -17.51 12.38
N GLU A 155 12.12 -17.85 12.60
CA GLU A 155 13.30 -17.37 11.87
C GLU A 155 13.27 -17.71 10.37
N ASP A 156 12.48 -18.71 9.98
CA ASP A 156 12.28 -19.06 8.57
C ASP A 156 11.28 -18.13 7.88
N TYR A 157 10.49 -17.33 8.63
CA TYR A 157 9.73 -16.22 8.06
C TYR A 157 10.64 -15.01 7.83
N ARG A 158 10.46 -14.35 6.68
CA ARG A 158 11.11 -13.07 6.39
C ARG A 158 10.55 -11.91 7.20
N MET A 159 9.29 -12.02 7.58
CA MET A 159 8.60 -10.98 8.30
C MET A 159 8.21 -11.54 9.67
N PRO A 160 8.55 -10.84 10.77
CA PRO A 160 8.35 -11.36 12.12
C PRO A 160 6.86 -11.56 12.39
N ALA A 161 6.43 -12.81 12.50
CA ALA A 161 5.06 -13.13 12.81
C ALA A 161 4.95 -14.42 13.64
N ILE A 162 4.23 -14.30 14.76
CA ILE A 162 3.97 -15.39 15.69
C ILE A 162 2.57 -15.92 15.38
N PHE A 163 2.49 -16.95 14.54
CA PHE A 163 1.20 -17.55 14.16
C PHE A 163 0.86 -18.80 14.98
N SER A 164 1.87 -19.58 15.38
CA SER A 164 1.68 -20.87 16.05
C SER A 164 2.92 -21.27 16.84
N LYS A 165 2.77 -22.16 17.82
CA LYS A 165 3.88 -22.69 18.63
C LYS A 165 4.91 -23.40 17.73
N GLN A 166 6.19 -23.11 17.93
CA GLN A 166 7.29 -23.77 17.22
C GLN A 166 7.60 -25.18 17.78
N PRO A 167 8.17 -26.08 16.96
CA PRO A 167 8.28 -26.00 15.50
C PRO A 167 6.92 -26.27 14.84
N PHE A 168 6.68 -25.67 13.67
CA PHE A 168 5.41 -25.82 12.95
C PHE A 168 5.59 -26.51 11.59
N SER A 169 4.48 -27.06 11.07
CA SER A 169 4.44 -27.84 9.84
C SER A 169 4.49 -26.98 8.57
N THR A 170 4.73 -27.62 7.43
CA THR A 170 4.70 -26.99 6.11
C THR A 170 3.39 -26.27 5.81
N ASP A 171 2.24 -26.82 6.24
CA ASP A 171 0.93 -26.21 6.00
C ASP A 171 0.79 -24.86 6.72
N ILE A 172 1.21 -24.82 7.98
CA ILE A 172 1.20 -23.59 8.78
C ILE A 172 2.16 -22.57 8.17
N PHE A 173 3.35 -23.01 7.75
CA PHE A 173 4.33 -22.15 7.08
C PHE A 173 3.80 -21.58 5.76
N LEU A 174 3.14 -22.40 4.95
CA LEU A 174 2.57 -21.99 3.66
C LEU A 174 1.44 -20.97 3.87
N MET A 175 0.50 -21.26 4.78
CA MET A 175 -0.60 -20.34 5.10
C MET A 175 -0.08 -19.01 5.61
N GLY A 176 0.93 -19.03 6.50
CA GLY A 176 1.58 -17.82 6.99
C GLY A 176 2.17 -17.00 5.84
N ASN A 177 2.98 -17.60 4.97
CA ASN A 177 3.60 -16.88 3.85
C ASN A 177 2.57 -16.34 2.84
N VAL A 178 1.50 -17.09 2.57
CA VAL A 178 0.39 -16.61 1.72
C VAL A 178 -0.31 -15.41 2.35
N PHE A 179 -0.57 -15.45 3.65
CA PHE A 179 -1.14 -14.31 4.37
C PHE A 179 -0.21 -13.09 4.29
N MET A 180 1.10 -13.26 4.48
CA MET A 180 2.06 -12.17 4.37
C MET A 180 2.12 -11.57 2.96
N LEU A 181 2.04 -12.39 1.91
CA LEU A 181 1.93 -11.92 0.53
C LEU A 181 0.69 -11.07 0.30
N MET A 182 -0.46 -11.48 0.85
CA MET A 182 -1.69 -10.68 0.75
C MET A 182 -1.48 -9.31 1.39
N VAL A 183 -0.88 -9.24 2.57
CA VAL A 183 -0.67 -7.96 3.24
C VAL A 183 0.34 -7.07 2.52
N ILE A 184 1.46 -7.63 2.04
CA ILE A 184 2.44 -6.88 1.22
C ILE A 184 1.78 -6.34 -0.06
N SER A 185 0.89 -7.11 -0.69
CA SER A 185 0.15 -6.65 -1.86
C SER A 185 -0.81 -5.49 -1.53
N ALA A 186 -1.44 -5.50 -0.36
CA ALA A 186 -2.30 -4.43 0.11
C ALA A 186 -1.51 -3.15 0.42
N PHE A 187 -0.38 -3.27 1.10
CA PHE A 187 0.55 -2.15 1.31
C PHE A 187 1.02 -1.56 -0.01
N GLY A 188 1.34 -2.42 -0.98
CA GLY A 188 1.74 -1.93 -2.28
C GLY A 188 0.63 -1.19 -3.01
N ALA A 189 -0.61 -1.67 -2.95
CA ALA A 189 -1.75 -0.94 -3.51
C ALA A 189 -1.92 0.44 -2.86
N LYS A 190 -1.70 0.57 -1.55
CA LYS A 190 -1.74 1.85 -0.83
C LYS A 190 -0.61 2.80 -1.24
N GLU A 191 0.62 2.30 -1.33
CA GLU A 191 1.75 3.14 -1.70
C GLU A 191 1.67 3.59 -3.17
N TYR A 192 1.20 2.75 -4.11
CA TYR A 192 0.84 3.19 -5.47
C TYR A 192 -0.11 4.38 -5.44
N GLU A 193 -1.15 4.25 -4.64
CA GLU A 193 -2.21 5.25 -4.54
C GLU A 193 -1.66 6.57 -4.01
N TYR A 194 -0.83 6.54 -2.96
CA TYR A 194 -0.23 7.74 -2.40
C TYR A 194 0.81 8.40 -3.28
N VAL A 195 1.60 7.61 -4.01
CA VAL A 195 2.63 8.10 -4.94
C VAL A 195 1.99 8.69 -6.20
N ARG A 196 0.86 8.13 -6.67
CA ARG A 196 0.29 8.45 -8.00
C ARG A 196 -0.97 9.31 -8.00
N MET A 197 -1.74 9.36 -6.91
CA MET A 197 -3.01 10.12 -6.85
C MET A 197 -2.92 11.59 -7.29
N PRO A 198 -1.80 12.32 -7.13
CA PRO A 198 -1.71 13.69 -7.64
C PRO A 198 -1.50 13.84 -9.16
N TRP A 199 -1.10 12.80 -9.91
CA TRP A 199 -0.35 12.98 -11.17
C TRP A 199 -1.03 12.48 -12.45
N ASP A 200 -1.90 11.48 -12.38
CA ASP A 200 -2.50 10.85 -13.57
C ASP A 200 -3.56 11.72 -14.27
N HIS A 201 -3.77 12.96 -13.82
CA HIS A 201 -4.89 13.82 -14.19
C HIS A 201 -4.57 14.87 -15.27
N LEU A 202 -3.44 14.71 -15.96
CA LEU A 202 -2.94 15.67 -16.94
C LEU A 202 -2.83 15.11 -18.35
N ARG A 203 -3.91 14.52 -18.80
CA ARG A 203 -4.13 14.26 -20.22
C ARG A 203 -5.45 14.92 -20.60
#